data_AF-A0A2M9P375-F1
#
_entry.id   AF-A0A2M9P375-F1
#
_cell.length_a   1.000
_cell.length_b   1.000
_cell.length_c   1.000
_cell.angle_alpha   90.00
_cell.angle_beta   90.00
_cell.angle_gamma   90.00
#
_symmetry.space_group_name_H-M   'P 1'
#
loop_
_entity.id
_entity.type
_entity.pdbx_description
1 polymer ?
#
loop_
_entity_poly.entity_id
_entity_poly.type
_entity_poly.pdbx_seq_one_letter_code
_entity_poly.pdbx_strand_id
1 'polypeptide(L)'
;MAAPVSVNEKKDFIRWFLNHYQLKRRECVWILNYLMSHDQLMKKVHFVENAQYCPRGLIMSTHCVEEVPFRFYKSNIMTTDAEKSFHDIRLN
;
A
#
# COMPACT_ATOMS: atom_id res chain seq x y z
N MET A 1 -10.96 18.25 -4.72
CA MET A 1 -10.59 18.40 -3.30
C MET A 1 -9.14 17.98 -3.14
N ALA A 2 -8.24 18.88 -2.76
CA ALA A 2 -6.88 18.50 -2.43
C ALA A 2 -6.90 17.68 -1.13
N ALA A 3 -6.24 16.53 -1.11
CA ALA A 3 -6.09 15.79 0.14
C ALA A 3 -5.36 16.69 1.16
N PRO A 4 -5.86 16.83 2.40
CA PRO A 4 -5.24 17.70 3.39
C PRO A 4 -3.82 17.24 3.78
N VAL A 5 -3.47 15.99 3.49
CA VAL A 5 -2.17 15.39 3.80
C VAL A 5 -1.19 15.54 2.63
N SER A 6 -0.03 16.12 2.90
CA SER A 6 1.03 16.33 1.91
C SER A 6 1.71 15.03 1.48
N VAL A 7 2.37 15.05 0.32
CA VAL A 7 3.16 13.92 -0.17
C VAL A 7 4.31 13.58 0.79
N ASN A 8 4.93 14.59 1.40
CA ASN A 8 6.06 14.39 2.32
C ASN A 8 5.62 13.67 3.59
N GLU A 9 4.51 14.10 4.22
CA GLU A 9 3.97 13.41 5.39
C GLU A 9 3.65 11.94 5.11
N LYS A 10 3.08 11.64 3.94
CA LYS A 10 2.81 10.26 3.53
C LYS A 10 4.11 9.44 3.38
N LYS A 11 5.16 10.03 2.82
CA LYS A 11 6.47 9.36 2.67
C LYS A 11 7.14 9.12 4.02
N ASP A 12 7.09 10.10 4.90
CA ASP A 12 7.66 10.01 6.25
C ASP A 12 6.91 8.96 7.07
N PHE A 13 5.58 8.88 6.94
CA PHE A 13 4.77 7.81 7.53
C PHE A 13 5.22 6.43 7.04
N ILE A 14 5.35 6.19 5.73
CA ILE A 14 5.77 4.89 5.22
C ILE A 14 7.20 4.56 5.71
N ARG A 15 8.11 5.53 5.71
CA ARG A 15 9.49 5.34 6.20
C ARG A 15 9.50 4.96 7.68
N TRP A 16 8.75 5.68 8.51
CA TRP A 16 8.60 5.37 9.92
C TRP A 16 8.02 3.96 10.10
N PHE A 17 6.95 3.63 9.38
CA PHE A 17 6.28 2.34 9.46
C PHE A 17 7.21 1.18 9.10
N LEU A 18 7.95 1.27 7.99
CA LEU A 18 8.89 0.23 7.54
C LEU A 18 10.08 0.05 8.50
N ASN A 19 10.45 1.09 9.26
CA ASN A 19 11.53 1.01 10.24
C ASN A 19 11.07 0.41 11.59
N HIS A 20 9.79 0.52 11.93
CA HIS A 20 9.26 0.07 13.22
C HIS A 20 8.51 -1.26 13.15
N TYR A 21 7.98 -1.61 11.98
CA TYR A 21 7.15 -2.80 11.81
C TYR A 21 7.63 -3.69 10.67
N GLN A 22 7.62 -4.99 10.93
CA GLN A 22 7.91 -6.00 9.92
C GLN A 22 6.61 -6.49 9.28
N LEU A 23 6.50 -6.31 7.97
CA LEU A 23 5.40 -6.82 7.16
C LEU A 23 5.48 -8.34 7.00
N LYS A 24 4.32 -9.03 7.03
CA LYS A 24 4.24 -10.50 6.87
C LYS A 24 4.71 -10.99 5.49
N ARG A 25 4.66 -10.12 4.49
CA ARG A 25 5.10 -10.39 3.11
C ARG A 25 6.17 -9.39 2.72
N ARG A 26 7.30 -9.90 2.21
CA ARG A 26 8.44 -9.06 1.81
C ARG A 26 8.10 -8.19 0.60
N GLU A 27 7.27 -8.67 -0.32
CA GLU A 27 6.85 -7.95 -1.53
C GLU A 27 6.08 -6.67 -1.17
N CYS A 28 5.41 -6.64 -0.02
CA CYS A 28 4.72 -5.44 0.46
C CYS A 28 5.70 -4.30 0.75
N VAL A 29 6.89 -4.62 1.24
CA VAL A 29 7.98 -3.64 1.44
C VAL A 29 8.40 -3.05 0.09
N TRP A 30 8.45 -3.86 -0.98
CA TRP A 30 8.79 -3.37 -2.31
C TRP A 30 7.70 -2.47 -2.88
N ILE A 31 6.42 -2.81 -2.70
CA ILE A 31 5.30 -1.95 -3.11
C ILE A 31 5.40 -0.59 -2.41
N LEU A 32 5.59 -0.57 -1.09
CA LEU A 32 5.69 0.67 -0.31
C LEU A 32 6.90 1.53 -0.73
N ASN A 33 8.08 0.91 -0.92
CA ASN A 33 9.25 1.63 -1.42
C ASN A 33 9.06 2.18 -2.84
N TYR A 34 8.38 1.43 -3.71
CA TYR A 34 8.05 1.88 -5.06
C TYR A 34 7.07 3.07 -5.06
N LEU A 35 6.05 3.04 -4.19
CA LEU A 35 5.16 4.17 -4.02
C LEU A 35 5.94 5.40 -3.54
N MET A 36 6.78 5.25 -2.51
CA MET A 36 7.60 6.34 -1.98
C MET A 36 8.56 6.97 -3.00
N SER A 37 9.06 6.19 -3.96
CA SER A 37 9.99 6.70 -4.98
C SER A 37 9.29 7.49 -6.11
N HIS A 38 7.96 7.47 -6.18
CA HIS A 38 7.18 8.14 -7.22
C HIS A 38 6.18 9.14 -6.63
N ASP A 39 6.55 10.43 -6.59
CA ASP A 39 5.72 11.51 -6.03
C ASP A 39 4.34 11.61 -6.68
N GLN A 40 4.24 11.34 -7.98
CA GLN A 40 2.95 11.35 -8.69
C GLN A 40 2.02 10.24 -8.19
N LEU A 41 2.56 9.07 -7.85
CA LEU A 41 1.78 7.99 -7.24
C LEU A 41 1.41 8.36 -5.80
N MET A 42 2.34 8.89 -5.01
CA MET A 42 2.05 9.32 -3.63
C MET A 42 0.96 10.38 -3.53
N LYS A 43 0.80 11.24 -4.54
CA LYS A 43 -0.33 12.17 -4.62
C LYS A 43 -1.68 11.45 -4.65
N LYS A 44 -1.75 10.28 -5.31
CA LYS A 44 -2.95 9.43 -5.45
C LYS A 44 -3.11 8.40 -4.34
N VAL A 45 -2.06 8.16 -3.53
CA VAL A 45 -2.12 7.25 -2.38
C VAL A 45 -2.95 7.88 -1.26
N HIS A 46 -3.91 7.14 -0.73
CA HIS A 46 -4.69 7.52 0.44
C HIS A 46 -4.61 6.42 1.48
N PHE A 47 -4.21 6.75 2.70
CA PHE A 47 -4.26 5.82 3.83
C PHE A 47 -5.69 5.83 4.40
N VAL A 48 -6.28 4.64 4.52
CA VAL A 48 -7.67 4.43 4.95
C VAL A 48 -7.74 3.15 5.80
N GLU A 49 -8.74 3.05 6.67
CA GLU A 49 -8.93 1.85 7.51
C GLU A 49 -9.58 0.70 6.73
N ASN A 50 -10.61 1.00 5.92
CA ASN A 50 -11.42 0.00 5.22
C ASN A 50 -11.16 0.00 3.71
N ALA A 51 -9.93 -0.33 3.30
CA ALA A 51 -9.51 -0.30 1.89
C ALA A 51 -10.26 -1.30 0.99
N GLN A 52 -10.97 -2.29 1.55
CA GLN A 52 -11.77 -3.27 0.80
C GLN A 52 -12.94 -2.65 0.02
N TYR A 53 -13.41 -1.46 0.40
CA TYR A 53 -14.49 -0.75 -0.29
C TYR A 53 -13.97 0.24 -1.34
N CYS A 54 -12.64 0.37 -1.47
CA CYS A 54 -12.05 1.26 -2.46
C CYS A 54 -11.99 0.57 -3.84
N PRO A 55 -12.17 1.32 -4.94
CA PRO A 55 -12.05 0.76 -6.29
C PRO A 55 -10.66 0.19 -6.57
N ARG A 56 -9.63 0.73 -5.91
CA ARG A 56 -8.27 0.18 -5.88
C ARG A 56 -7.77 0.15 -4.44
N GLY A 57 -8.01 -0.96 -3.76
CA GLY A 57 -7.68 -1.16 -2.35
C GLY A 57 -6.41 -1.98 -2.16
N LEU A 58 -5.60 -1.61 -1.19
CA LEU A 58 -4.37 -2.33 -0.83
C LEU A 58 -4.37 -2.55 0.68
N ILE A 59 -4.37 -3.81 1.11
CA ILE A 59 -4.32 -4.21 2.51
C ILE A 59 -3.01 -4.96 2.74
N MET A 60 -2.26 -4.54 3.75
CA MET A 60 -0.99 -5.13 4.16
C MET A 60 -0.99 -5.30 5.67
N SER A 61 -0.53 -6.46 6.15
CA SER A 61 -0.51 -6.77 7.58
C SER A 61 0.91 -7.06 8.06
N THR A 62 1.18 -6.68 9.31
CA THR A 62 2.46 -6.88 10.00
C THR A 62 2.46 -8.16 10.82
N HIS A 63 3.64 -8.64 11.23
CA HIS A 63 3.74 -9.90 11.99
C HIS A 63 3.09 -9.86 13.38
N CYS A 64 2.80 -8.67 13.92
CA CYS A 64 2.23 -8.50 15.25
C CYS A 64 0.70 -8.64 15.31
N VAL A 65 0.05 -8.98 14.20
CA VAL A 65 -1.41 -9.12 14.11
C VAL A 65 -1.77 -10.44 13.40
N GLU A 66 -2.99 -10.96 13.51
CA GLU A 66 -3.38 -12.26 12.94
C GLU A 66 -3.95 -12.19 11.50
N GLU A 67 -4.19 -10.98 11.01
CA GLU A 67 -4.81 -10.69 9.73
C GLU A 67 -4.00 -11.24 8.55
N VAL A 68 -4.69 -11.45 7.43
CA VAL A 68 -4.05 -11.95 6.21
C VAL A 68 -2.91 -11.03 5.76
N PRO A 69 -1.80 -11.58 5.23
CA PRO A 69 -0.61 -10.78 4.95
C PRO A 69 -0.81 -9.68 3.91
N PHE A 70 -1.61 -9.96 2.88
CA PHE A 70 -1.78 -9.09 1.73
C PHE A 70 -3.13 -9.34 1.05
N ARG A 71 -3.82 -8.26 0.66
CA ARG A 71 -4.92 -8.28 -0.30
C ARG A 71 -4.84 -7.06 -1.20
N PHE A 72 -5.10 -7.28 -2.48
CA PHE A 72 -5.26 -6.22 -3.46
C PHE A 72 -6.64 -6.33 -4.10
N TYR A 73 -7.34 -5.21 -4.11
CA TYR A 73 -8.67 -5.06 -4.68
C TYR A 73 -8.56 -4.15 -5.89
N LYS A 74 -9.09 -4.60 -7.03
CA LYS A 74 -9.16 -3.84 -8.28
C LYS A 74 -10.53 -4.06 -8.90
N SER A 75 -11.42 -3.09 -8.70
CA SER A 75 -12.83 -3.18 -9.08
C SER A 75 -13.47 -4.47 -8.58
N ASN A 76 -13.75 -5.43 -9.46
CA ASN A 76 -14.41 -6.70 -9.12
C ASN A 76 -13.42 -7.84 -8.84
N ILE A 77 -12.12 -7.60 -8.92
CA ILE A 77 -11.08 -8.61 -8.73
C ILE A 77 -10.42 -8.38 -7.37
N MET A 78 -10.35 -9.44 -6.57
CA MET A 78 -9.54 -9.51 -5.36
C MET A 78 -8.44 -10.55 -5.57
N THR A 79 -7.21 -10.20 -5.25
CA THR A 79 -6.06 -11.10 -5.31
C THR A 79 -5.23 -11.03 -4.04
N THR A 80 -4.67 -12.17 -3.64
CA THR A 80 -3.70 -12.29 -2.54
C THR A 80 -2.27 -12.43 -3.05
N ASP A 81 -2.08 -12.44 -4.37
CA ASP A 81 -0.77 -12.50 -5.03
C ASP A 81 -0.14 -11.10 -5.05
N ALA A 82 0.86 -10.89 -4.20
CA ALA A 82 1.57 -9.63 -4.07
C ALA A 82 2.48 -9.34 -5.27
N GLU A 83 3.06 -10.36 -5.92
CA GLU A 83 3.95 -10.17 -7.08
C GLU A 83 3.14 -9.69 -8.28
N LYS A 84 2.02 -10.36 -8.57
CA LYS A 84 1.11 -9.96 -9.64
C LYS A 84 0.53 -8.57 -9.40
N SER A 85 0.19 -8.27 -8.14
CA SER A 85 -0.31 -6.94 -7.76
C SER A 85 0.77 -5.86 -7.93
N PHE A 86 2.02 -6.16 -7.56
CA PHE A 86 3.13 -5.24 -7.74
C PHE A 86 3.40 -4.96 -9.22
N HIS A 87 3.35 -5.99 -10.07
CA HIS A 87 3.46 -5.81 -11.53
C HIS A 87 2.34 -4.90 -12.08
N ASP A 88 1.09 -5.12 -11.65
CA ASP A 88 -0.05 -4.26 -12.04
C ASP A 88 0.10 -2.80 -11.57
N ILE A 89 0.67 -2.58 -10.38
CA ILE A 89 0.95 -1.24 -9.86
C ILE A 89 2.07 -0.55 -10.65
N ARG A 90 3.09 -1.28 -11.11
CA ARG A 90 4.20 -0.69 -11.89
C ARG A 90 3.82 -0.30 -13.32
N LEU A 91 2.83 -0.97 -13.91
CA LEU A 91 2.39 -0.72 -15.28
C LEU A 91 1.38 0.43 -15.43
N ASN A 92 0.94 1.06 -14.33
CA ASN A 92 -0.08 2.11 -14.30
C ASN A 92 0.37 3.33 -13.49
#